data_AF-A0A7W0HBN9-F1
#
_entry.id   AF-A0A7W0HBN9-F1
#
_cell.length_a   1.000
_cell.length_b   1.000
_cell.length_c   1.000
_cell.angle_alpha   90.00
_cell.angle_beta   90.00
_cell.angle_gamma   90.00
#
_symmetry.space_group_name_H-M   'P 1'
#
loop_
_entity.id
_entity.type
_entity.pdbx_description
1 polymer ?
#
loop_
_entity_poly.entity_id
_entity_poly.type
_entity_poly.pdbx_seq_one_letter_code
_entity_poly.pdbx_strand_id
1 'polypeptide(L)'
;RIYGVQFHPEVAHTARGQEILKHFLYDVCGARPRWTMTSIIEEAVDAVRAQVGTDKVICGLSGGVDSAVAAALVHKAVGDQLTCVFVDTGLMRAGEAEQVEDTFRRQFQVDLVHAKAADRFLDALSGVEDPEVKRRAIGTTFIRVFEEVAADAGLAPGAAPTGDAARFLVQGTLYPDIIESGTKDAARIKSHHNVGGLPDDMKFDLVEPLRNLFKDEVRAMGEELGLPEDIVWRQPFPGPGLAVRIVGAVTPERLEILRSADAIVVEEIRRAGLHRELWQAFAVLLAVRSVGVMGDERTYAHPVIIRAVQSDDAMTADWARLPYDLLERLSSRIIAEVPGVNRVALDITSKPPGTIEWE
;
A
#
# COMPACT_ATOMS: atom_id res chain seq x y z
N ARG A 1 -15.90 -30.37 26.72
CA ARG A 1 -15.90 -29.25 27.69
C ARG A 1 -16.55 -28.06 26.98
N ILE A 2 -17.51 -27.38 27.58
CA ILE A 2 -18.25 -26.26 26.96
C ILE A 2 -18.14 -25.06 27.90
N TYR A 3 -17.79 -23.90 27.37
CA TYR A 3 -17.64 -22.64 28.10
C TYR A 3 -18.43 -21.56 27.37
N GLY A 4 -19.03 -20.64 28.12
CA GLY A 4 -19.77 -19.51 27.59
C GLY A 4 -19.54 -18.28 28.44
N VAL A 5 -19.45 -17.12 27.81
CA VAL A 5 -19.34 -15.80 28.44
C VAL A 5 -20.40 -14.88 27.83
N GLN A 6 -20.95 -13.97 28.65
CA GLN A 6 -21.97 -13.00 28.20
C GLN A 6 -21.34 -11.64 27.84
N PHE A 7 -20.06 -11.63 27.50
CA PHE A 7 -19.27 -10.46 27.09
C PHE A 7 -18.27 -10.88 26.01
N HIS A 8 -17.67 -9.89 25.34
CA HIS A 8 -16.72 -10.09 24.24
C HIS A 8 -15.27 -10.06 24.78
N PRO A 9 -14.59 -11.22 24.96
CA PRO A 9 -13.19 -11.24 25.40
C PRO A 9 -12.19 -10.75 24.34
N GLU A 10 -12.59 -10.63 23.08
CA GLU A 10 -11.75 -10.22 21.95
C GLU A 10 -11.52 -8.71 21.86
N VAL A 11 -12.41 -7.88 22.43
CA VAL A 11 -12.34 -6.41 22.32
C VAL A 11 -11.38 -5.80 23.34
N ALA A 12 -10.70 -4.72 22.95
CA ALA A 12 -9.76 -3.98 23.81
C ALA A 12 -10.41 -3.42 25.10
N HIS A 13 -11.73 -3.21 25.10
CA HIS A 13 -12.48 -2.75 26.28
C HIS A 13 -12.55 -3.79 27.40
N THR A 14 -12.32 -5.07 27.10
CA THR A 14 -12.23 -6.13 28.11
C THR A 14 -10.79 -6.22 28.61
N ALA A 15 -10.48 -5.54 29.71
CA ALA A 15 -9.11 -5.38 30.23
C ALA A 15 -8.28 -6.67 30.35
N ARG A 16 -8.92 -7.82 30.61
CA ARG A 16 -8.27 -9.15 30.69
C ARG A 16 -8.78 -10.13 29.62
N GLY A 17 -9.39 -9.63 28.56
CA GLY A 17 -10.01 -10.45 27.51
C GLY A 17 -9.00 -11.37 26.82
N GLN A 18 -7.83 -10.83 26.47
CA GLN A 18 -6.72 -11.59 25.90
C GLN A 18 -6.21 -12.70 26.83
N GLU A 19 -6.16 -12.47 28.14
CA GLU A 19 -5.77 -13.51 29.10
C GLU A 19 -6.78 -14.66 29.13
N ILE A 20 -8.07 -14.35 29.07
CA ILE A 20 -9.15 -15.36 29.01
C ILE A 20 -9.00 -16.22 27.75
N LEU A 21 -8.78 -15.59 26.59
CA LEU A 21 -8.58 -16.29 25.32
C LEU A 21 -7.33 -17.18 25.36
N LYS A 22 -6.21 -16.69 25.89
CA LYS A 22 -4.97 -17.47 26.04
C LYS A 22 -5.17 -18.69 26.94
N HIS A 23 -5.80 -18.53 28.11
CA HIS A 23 -6.08 -19.64 29.01
C HIS A 23 -7.01 -20.67 28.37
N PHE A 24 -8.01 -20.22 27.61
CA PHE A 24 -8.87 -21.13 26.86
C PHE A 24 -8.09 -21.93 25.80
N LEU A 25 -7.25 -21.28 25.01
CA LEU A 25 -6.48 -21.94 23.95
C LEU A 25 -5.44 -22.92 24.52
N TYR A 26 -4.62 -22.49 25.48
CA TYR A 26 -3.46 -23.27 25.91
C TYR A 26 -3.78 -24.25 27.05
N ASP A 27 -4.55 -23.83 28.05
CA ASP A 27 -4.78 -24.66 29.25
C ASP A 27 -6.02 -25.56 29.10
N VAL A 28 -7.09 -25.03 28.50
CA VAL A 28 -8.35 -25.77 28.34
C VAL A 28 -8.34 -26.67 27.11
N CYS A 29 -7.99 -26.13 25.95
CA CYS A 29 -7.94 -26.84 24.67
C CYS A 29 -6.63 -27.61 24.47
N GLY A 30 -5.57 -27.27 25.22
CA GLY A 30 -4.26 -27.92 25.07
C GLY A 30 -3.56 -27.58 23.75
N ALA A 31 -3.93 -26.47 23.11
CA ALA A 31 -3.23 -26.01 21.91
C ALA A 31 -1.78 -25.72 22.28
N ARG A 32 -0.84 -26.01 21.37
CA ARG A 32 0.56 -25.63 21.57
C ARG A 32 0.81 -24.35 20.78
N PRO A 33 1.59 -23.39 21.30
CA PRO A 33 1.92 -22.14 20.61
C PRO A 33 2.95 -22.41 19.50
N ARG A 34 2.54 -23.16 18.47
CA ARG A 34 3.37 -23.50 17.31
C ARG A 34 3.22 -22.48 16.17
N TRP A 35 2.25 -21.58 16.26
CA TRP A 35 2.08 -20.48 15.31
C TRP A 35 3.04 -19.35 15.68
N THR A 36 4.27 -19.43 15.16
CA THR A 36 5.33 -18.44 15.35
C THR A 36 5.76 -17.90 13.99
N MET A 37 6.25 -16.67 13.90
CA MET A 37 6.65 -16.11 12.59
C MET A 37 7.73 -16.96 11.90
N THR A 38 8.69 -17.49 12.66
CA THR A 38 9.71 -18.40 12.12
C THR A 38 9.10 -19.65 11.49
N SER A 39 8.20 -20.35 12.19
CA SER A 39 7.55 -21.55 11.66
C SER A 39 6.64 -21.24 10.48
N ILE A 40 5.94 -20.12 10.50
CA ILE A 40 5.07 -19.68 9.39
C ILE A 40 5.92 -19.41 8.14
N ILE A 41 7.06 -18.73 8.28
CA ILE A 41 7.99 -18.47 7.17
C ILE A 41 8.52 -19.79 6.60
N GLU A 42 8.95 -20.73 7.45
CA GLU A 42 9.45 -22.04 7.00
C GLU A 42 8.37 -22.82 6.24
N GLU A 43 7.17 -22.93 6.80
CA GLU A 43 6.04 -23.62 6.15
C GLU A 43 5.65 -22.95 4.83
N ALA A 44 5.61 -21.62 4.78
CA ALA A 44 5.28 -20.89 3.56
C ALA A 44 6.36 -21.03 2.48
N VAL A 45 7.64 -21.01 2.87
CA VAL A 45 8.77 -21.26 1.96
C VAL A 45 8.69 -22.65 1.34
N ASP A 46 8.41 -23.68 2.14
CA ASP A 46 8.30 -25.05 1.65
C ASP A 46 7.07 -25.24 0.76
N ALA A 47 5.94 -24.59 1.09
CA ALA A 47 4.75 -24.58 0.25
C ALA A 47 5.02 -23.92 -1.12
N VAL A 48 5.69 -22.77 -1.14
CA VAL A 48 6.07 -22.08 -2.38
C VAL A 48 7.01 -22.94 -3.21
N ARG A 49 8.04 -23.56 -2.62
CA ARG A 49 8.95 -24.47 -3.33
C ARG A 49 8.22 -25.67 -3.94
N ALA A 50 7.30 -26.27 -3.19
CA ALA A 50 6.52 -27.40 -3.67
C ALA A 50 5.57 -27.02 -4.81
N GLN A 51 4.98 -25.82 -4.77
CA GLN A 51 4.08 -25.32 -5.80
C GLN A 51 4.83 -24.91 -7.08
N VAL A 52 5.92 -24.14 -6.94
CA VAL A 52 6.66 -23.54 -8.05
C VAL A 52 7.60 -24.55 -8.71
N GLY A 53 8.22 -25.45 -7.94
CA GLY A 53 9.23 -26.37 -8.46
C GLY A 53 10.40 -25.61 -9.09
N THR A 54 10.65 -25.87 -10.38
CA THR A 54 11.73 -25.23 -11.17
C THR A 54 11.23 -24.14 -12.11
N ASP A 55 9.92 -23.83 -12.10
CA ASP A 55 9.33 -22.86 -13.01
C ASP A 55 9.72 -21.42 -12.61
N LYS A 56 9.68 -20.51 -13.58
CA LYS A 56 9.93 -19.08 -13.36
C LYS A 56 8.70 -18.39 -12.75
N VAL A 57 8.97 -17.40 -11.91
CA VAL A 57 7.97 -16.68 -11.12
C VAL A 57 8.12 -15.18 -11.34
N ILE A 58 7.01 -14.49 -11.57
CA ILE A 58 6.97 -13.03 -11.68
C ILE A 58 6.24 -12.44 -10.47
N CYS A 59 6.72 -11.32 -9.93
CA CYS A 59 6.04 -10.57 -8.87
C CYS A 59 5.91 -9.10 -9.24
N GLY A 60 4.69 -8.55 -9.16
CA GLY A 60 4.46 -7.12 -9.27
C GLY A 60 4.74 -6.42 -7.94
N LEU A 61 5.80 -5.61 -7.89
CA LEU A 61 6.07 -4.74 -6.75
C LEU A 61 5.25 -3.45 -6.89
N SER A 62 4.42 -3.17 -5.90
CA SER A 62 3.63 -1.94 -5.84
C SER A 62 4.24 -0.86 -4.93
N GLY A 63 5.31 -1.19 -4.20
CA GLY A 63 5.86 -0.35 -3.14
C GLY A 63 5.12 -0.45 -1.80
N GLY A 64 4.03 -1.21 -1.74
CA GLY A 64 3.34 -1.55 -0.49
C GLY A 64 4.03 -2.66 0.30
N VAL A 65 3.74 -2.75 1.60
CA VAL A 65 4.30 -3.78 2.48
C VAL A 65 3.93 -5.20 2.04
N ASP A 66 2.72 -5.44 1.55
CA ASP A 66 2.26 -6.81 1.23
C ASP A 66 3.01 -7.40 0.04
N SER A 67 3.14 -6.63 -1.05
CA SER A 67 3.91 -7.05 -2.22
C SER A 67 5.39 -7.19 -1.89
N ALA A 68 5.94 -6.32 -1.03
CA ALA A 68 7.31 -6.40 -0.57
C ALA A 68 7.60 -7.67 0.26
N VAL A 69 6.74 -7.99 1.23
CA VAL A 69 6.86 -9.19 2.06
C VAL A 69 6.65 -10.46 1.23
N ALA A 70 5.66 -10.47 0.33
CA ALA A 70 5.45 -11.59 -0.58
C ALA A 70 6.67 -11.83 -1.49
N ALA A 71 7.25 -10.77 -2.06
CA ALA A 71 8.46 -10.86 -2.88
C ALA A 71 9.65 -11.37 -2.07
N ALA A 72 9.89 -10.85 -0.86
CA ALA A 72 10.99 -11.31 0.00
C ALA A 72 10.83 -12.79 0.41
N LEU A 73 9.61 -13.21 0.74
CA LEU A 73 9.30 -14.59 1.11
C LEU A 73 9.48 -15.56 -0.07
N VAL A 74 8.97 -15.20 -1.26
CA VAL A 74 9.14 -16.01 -2.48
C VAL A 74 10.60 -16.04 -2.90
N HIS A 75 11.33 -14.93 -2.80
CA HIS A 75 12.77 -14.91 -3.08
C HIS A 75 13.54 -15.86 -2.14
N LYS A 76 13.22 -15.87 -0.84
CA LYS A 76 13.78 -16.85 0.12
C LYS A 76 13.47 -18.31 -0.27
N ALA A 77 12.33 -18.54 -0.92
CA ALA A 77 11.91 -19.86 -1.36
C ALA A 77 12.64 -20.33 -2.63
N VAL A 78 12.68 -19.50 -3.68
CA VAL A 78 13.07 -19.91 -5.04
C VAL A 78 14.22 -19.10 -5.66
N GLY A 79 14.79 -18.13 -4.95
CA GLY A 79 15.97 -17.36 -5.37
C GLY A 79 15.81 -16.73 -6.76
N ASP A 80 16.73 -17.08 -7.67
CA ASP A 80 16.85 -16.56 -9.05
C ASP A 80 15.72 -17.03 -9.99
N GLN A 81 14.77 -17.83 -9.50
CA GLN A 81 13.53 -18.11 -10.24
C GLN A 81 12.58 -16.92 -10.24
N LEU A 82 12.73 -16.00 -9.27
CA LEU A 82 11.88 -14.83 -9.12
C LEU A 82 12.44 -13.63 -9.88
N THR A 83 11.63 -13.07 -10.77
CA THR A 83 11.82 -11.72 -11.31
C THR A 83 10.73 -10.80 -10.80
N CYS A 84 11.13 -9.67 -10.23
CA CYS A 84 10.22 -8.63 -9.78
C CYS A 84 10.06 -7.56 -10.86
N VAL A 85 8.82 -7.13 -11.11
CA VAL A 85 8.51 -6.00 -11.98
C VAL A 85 7.97 -4.87 -11.12
N PHE A 86 8.64 -3.72 -11.17
CA PHE A 86 8.22 -2.49 -10.53
C PHE A 86 7.85 -1.47 -11.60
N VAL A 87 6.58 -1.08 -11.63
CA VAL A 87 6.06 -0.07 -12.57
C VAL A 87 6.02 1.27 -11.86
N ASP A 88 6.94 2.16 -12.21
CA ASP A 88 6.90 3.55 -11.76
C ASP A 88 5.85 4.31 -12.57
N THR A 89 4.71 4.54 -11.92
CA THR A 89 3.54 5.21 -12.50
C THR A 89 3.70 6.72 -12.56
N GLY A 90 4.73 7.31 -11.93
CA GLY A 90 4.84 8.75 -11.72
C GLY A 90 3.84 9.33 -10.71
N LEU A 91 2.97 8.50 -10.13
CA LEU A 91 1.94 8.88 -9.14
C LEU A 91 2.37 8.54 -7.70
N MET A 92 3.64 8.26 -7.48
CA MET A 92 4.22 7.84 -6.20
C MET A 92 4.71 9.01 -5.35
N ARG A 93 5.00 8.74 -4.07
CA ARG A 93 5.56 9.74 -3.14
C ARG A 93 7.01 10.06 -3.51
N ALA A 94 7.53 11.14 -2.94
CA ALA A 94 8.92 11.55 -3.17
C ALA A 94 9.90 10.47 -2.68
N GLY A 95 10.86 10.08 -3.53
CA GLY A 95 11.90 9.10 -3.17
C GLY A 95 11.42 7.64 -3.07
N GLU A 96 10.14 7.37 -3.36
CA GLU A 96 9.56 6.04 -3.13
C GLU A 96 10.08 5.00 -4.12
N ALA A 97 10.18 5.38 -5.41
CA ALA A 97 10.70 4.51 -6.46
C ALA A 97 12.17 4.14 -6.21
N GLU A 98 12.99 5.13 -5.82
CA GLU A 98 14.39 4.92 -5.47
C GLU A 98 14.55 4.02 -4.25
N GLN A 99 13.70 4.17 -3.23
CA GLN A 99 13.74 3.33 -2.03
C GLN A 99 13.37 1.86 -2.33
N VAL A 100 12.36 1.63 -3.18
CA VAL A 100 11.99 0.28 -3.62
C VAL A 100 13.12 -0.35 -4.41
N GLU A 101 13.70 0.39 -5.36
CA GLU A 101 14.83 -0.09 -6.14
C GLU A 101 16.05 -0.42 -5.27
N ASP A 102 16.42 0.47 -4.35
CA ASP A 102 17.56 0.27 -3.44
C ASP A 102 17.38 -0.99 -2.58
N THR A 103 16.18 -1.17 -2.01
CA THR A 103 15.88 -2.33 -1.16
C THR A 103 15.97 -3.63 -1.96
N PHE A 104 15.20 -3.77 -3.03
CA PHE A 104 15.08 -5.06 -3.72
C PHE A 104 16.30 -5.40 -4.57
N ARG A 105 16.90 -4.40 -5.24
CA ARG A 105 18.08 -4.63 -6.09
C ARG A 105 19.37 -4.69 -5.30
N ARG A 106 19.57 -3.83 -4.29
CA ARG A 106 20.87 -3.78 -3.57
C ARG A 106 20.91 -4.64 -2.32
N GLN A 107 19.83 -4.69 -1.53
CA GLN A 107 19.82 -5.45 -0.27
C GLN A 107 19.45 -6.92 -0.50
N PHE A 108 18.38 -7.17 -1.26
CA PHE A 108 17.89 -8.52 -1.52
C PHE A 108 18.46 -9.15 -2.80
N GLN A 109 19.17 -8.39 -3.63
CA GLN A 109 19.78 -8.87 -4.89
C GLN A 109 18.76 -9.56 -5.84
N VAL A 110 17.50 -9.12 -5.78
CA VAL A 110 16.44 -9.63 -6.64
C VAL A 110 16.61 -9.08 -8.05
N ASP A 111 16.35 -9.93 -9.05
CA ASP A 111 16.23 -9.48 -10.43
C ASP A 111 15.00 -8.56 -10.55
N LEU A 112 15.27 -7.26 -10.68
CA LEU A 112 14.25 -6.21 -10.65
C LEU A 112 14.20 -5.50 -12.00
N VAL A 113 13.08 -5.66 -12.71
CA VAL A 113 12.75 -4.88 -13.90
C VAL A 113 12.04 -3.61 -13.45
N HIS A 114 12.70 -2.47 -13.61
CA HIS A 114 12.15 -1.15 -13.29
C HIS A 114 11.60 -0.52 -14.57
N ALA A 115 10.26 -0.51 -14.71
CA ALA A 115 9.56 0.07 -15.84
C ALA A 115 9.12 1.51 -15.53
N LYS A 116 9.74 2.49 -16.20
CA LYS A 116 9.37 3.90 -16.09
C LYS A 116 8.20 4.21 -17.02
N ALA A 117 7.02 4.49 -16.46
CA ALA A 117 5.79 4.65 -17.23
C ALA A 117 5.03 5.96 -16.95
N ALA A 118 5.64 6.89 -16.19
CA ALA A 118 5.02 8.16 -15.78
C ALA A 118 4.28 8.89 -16.91
N ASP A 119 4.90 9.06 -18.08
CA ASP A 119 4.29 9.75 -19.22
C ASP A 119 3.00 9.07 -19.69
N ARG A 120 2.96 7.74 -19.73
CA ARG A 120 1.76 6.98 -20.14
C ARG A 120 0.61 7.17 -19.16
N PHE A 121 0.90 7.22 -17.86
CA PHE A 121 -0.12 7.47 -16.84
C PHE A 121 -0.63 8.91 -16.89
N LEU A 122 0.26 9.89 -17.10
CA LEU A 122 -0.12 11.29 -17.26
C LEU A 122 -0.97 11.50 -18.51
N ASP A 123 -0.60 10.89 -19.63
CA ASP A 123 -1.39 10.94 -20.87
C ASP A 123 -2.78 10.33 -20.67
N ALA A 124 -2.87 9.18 -19.99
CA ALA A 124 -4.15 8.53 -19.68
C ALA A 124 -5.05 9.34 -18.73
N LEU A 125 -4.46 10.20 -17.90
CA LEU A 125 -5.16 11.07 -16.94
C LEU A 125 -5.45 12.48 -17.49
N SER A 126 -4.99 12.79 -18.69
CA SER A 126 -5.11 14.13 -19.27
C SER A 126 -6.58 14.54 -19.40
N GLY A 127 -6.95 15.63 -18.71
CA GLY A 127 -8.32 16.16 -18.70
C GLY A 127 -9.34 15.35 -17.89
N VAL A 128 -8.91 14.29 -17.18
CA VAL A 128 -9.80 13.47 -16.35
C VAL A 128 -9.93 14.08 -14.94
N GLU A 129 -11.15 14.43 -14.56
CA GLU A 129 -11.46 14.94 -13.21
C GLU A 129 -12.24 13.93 -12.36
N ASP A 130 -13.11 13.13 -12.99
CA ASP A 130 -13.94 12.15 -12.29
C ASP A 130 -13.08 11.06 -11.63
N PRO A 131 -13.21 10.84 -10.31
CA PRO A 131 -12.33 9.94 -9.56
C PRO A 131 -12.47 8.46 -9.98
N GLU A 132 -13.66 8.01 -10.37
CA GLU A 132 -13.88 6.65 -10.83
C GLU A 132 -13.24 6.43 -12.22
N VAL A 133 -13.32 7.44 -13.09
CA VAL A 133 -12.62 7.41 -14.38
C VAL A 133 -11.11 7.42 -14.17
N LYS A 134 -10.58 8.23 -13.22
CA LYS A 134 -9.15 8.20 -12.86
C LYS A 134 -8.71 6.82 -12.41
N ARG A 135 -9.44 6.19 -11.48
CA ARG A 135 -9.16 4.84 -10.97
C ARG A 135 -9.10 3.81 -12.09
N ARG A 136 -10.10 3.82 -12.99
CA ARG A 136 -10.16 2.90 -14.13
C ARG A 136 -9.03 3.12 -15.14
N ALA A 137 -8.71 4.36 -15.46
CA ALA A 137 -7.64 4.72 -16.38
C ALA A 137 -6.28 4.24 -15.84
N ILE A 138 -6.00 4.49 -14.56
CA ILE A 138 -4.76 4.05 -13.91
C ILE A 138 -4.68 2.52 -13.87
N GLY A 139 -5.75 1.83 -13.43
CA GLY A 139 -5.77 0.36 -13.39
C GLY A 139 -5.53 -0.27 -14.77
N THR A 140 -6.21 0.24 -15.80
CA THR A 140 -6.05 -0.24 -17.18
C THR A 140 -4.64 -0.01 -17.71
N THR A 141 -4.09 1.18 -17.51
CA THR A 141 -2.74 1.52 -17.95
C THR A 141 -1.69 0.67 -17.24
N PHE A 142 -1.86 0.43 -15.94
CA PHE A 142 -0.95 -0.41 -15.16
C PHE A 142 -0.87 -1.84 -15.71
N ILE A 143 -2.02 -2.47 -15.96
CA ILE A 143 -2.08 -3.83 -16.50
C ILE A 143 -1.35 -3.91 -17.84
N ARG A 144 -1.63 -2.98 -18.76
CA ARG A 144 -0.98 -2.97 -20.09
C ARG A 144 0.53 -2.79 -20.00
N VAL A 145 0.99 -1.86 -19.17
CA VAL A 145 2.42 -1.66 -18.94
C VAL A 145 3.06 -2.92 -18.35
N PHE A 146 2.40 -3.55 -17.38
CA PHE A 146 2.90 -4.78 -16.76
C PHE A 146 3.00 -5.94 -17.76
N GLU A 147 1.97 -6.14 -18.60
CA GLU A 147 1.97 -7.16 -19.65
C GLU A 147 3.06 -6.94 -20.69
N GLU A 148 3.23 -5.69 -21.16
CA GLU A 148 4.29 -5.33 -22.11
C GLU A 148 5.67 -5.60 -21.51
N VAL A 149 5.90 -5.18 -20.25
CA VAL A 149 7.18 -5.38 -19.55
C VAL A 149 7.46 -6.85 -19.31
N ALA A 150 6.43 -7.62 -18.92
CA ALA A 150 6.56 -9.07 -18.76
C ALA A 150 6.87 -9.75 -20.10
N ALA A 151 6.28 -9.31 -21.20
CA ALA A 151 6.56 -9.84 -22.54
C ALA A 151 7.99 -9.49 -23.01
N ASP A 152 8.41 -8.24 -22.85
CA ASP A 152 9.75 -7.77 -23.24
C ASP A 152 10.85 -8.44 -22.41
N ALA A 153 10.57 -8.77 -21.14
CA ALA A 153 11.46 -9.54 -20.28
C ALA A 153 11.47 -11.05 -20.61
N GLY A 154 10.68 -11.51 -21.59
CA GLY A 154 10.55 -12.93 -21.93
C GLY A 154 9.78 -13.75 -20.90
N LEU A 155 9.10 -13.09 -19.95
CA LEU A 155 8.38 -13.70 -18.84
C LEU A 155 6.91 -13.96 -19.17
N ALA A 156 6.38 -13.44 -20.28
CA ALA A 156 4.97 -13.63 -20.65
C ALA A 156 4.66 -15.06 -21.12
N PRO A 157 3.48 -15.63 -20.77
CA PRO A 157 3.08 -16.97 -21.18
C PRO A 157 2.90 -17.05 -22.71
N GLY A 158 3.79 -17.80 -23.38
CA GLY A 158 3.75 -18.02 -24.83
C GLY A 158 4.79 -17.22 -25.64
N ALA A 159 5.69 -16.48 -25.00
CA ALA A 159 6.80 -15.80 -25.66
C ALA A 159 7.94 -16.78 -26.01
N ALA A 160 7.95 -17.32 -27.24
CA ALA A 160 8.98 -18.18 -27.85
C ALA A 160 9.35 -19.48 -27.06
N PRO A 161 9.91 -20.54 -27.71
CA PRO A 161 10.10 -21.86 -27.10
C PRO A 161 11.38 -21.96 -26.24
N THR A 162 11.94 -20.85 -25.80
CA THR A 162 13.02 -20.80 -24.80
C THR A 162 12.33 -20.84 -23.43
N GLY A 163 12.58 -21.86 -22.62
CA GLY A 163 11.84 -22.16 -21.38
C GLY A 163 11.99 -21.15 -20.22
N ASP A 164 12.02 -19.84 -20.52
CA ASP A 164 12.21 -18.72 -19.59
C ASP A 164 10.89 -17.99 -19.26
N ALA A 165 9.77 -18.38 -19.87
CA ALA A 165 8.46 -17.78 -19.57
C ALA A 165 8.05 -18.06 -18.12
N ALA A 166 7.61 -17.02 -17.42
CA ALA A 166 7.08 -17.18 -16.07
C ALA A 166 5.71 -17.88 -16.14
N ARG A 167 5.58 -18.92 -15.32
CA ARG A 167 4.31 -19.65 -15.17
C ARG A 167 3.47 -19.07 -14.04
N PHE A 168 4.14 -18.55 -13.01
CA PHE A 168 3.49 -18.13 -11.78
C PHE A 168 3.52 -16.62 -11.58
N LEU A 169 2.40 -16.04 -11.13
CA LEU A 169 2.33 -14.66 -10.66
C LEU A 169 2.17 -14.63 -9.13
N VAL A 170 3.04 -13.90 -8.45
CA VAL A 170 2.97 -13.68 -7.01
C VAL A 170 2.04 -12.52 -6.68
N GLN A 171 1.15 -12.73 -5.71
CA GLN A 171 0.30 -11.69 -5.16
C GLN A 171 0.39 -11.64 -3.63
N GLY A 172 0.39 -10.43 -3.07
CA GLY A 172 0.37 -10.18 -1.63
C GLY A 172 -1.04 -10.25 -1.02
N THR A 173 -1.92 -11.12 -1.51
CA THR A 173 -3.29 -11.27 -1.02
C THR A 173 -3.29 -11.70 0.44
N LEU A 174 -4.09 -11.04 1.28
CA LEU A 174 -4.17 -11.30 2.73
C LEU A 174 -5.46 -12.04 3.12
N TYR A 175 -5.49 -12.55 4.35
CA TYR A 175 -6.65 -13.28 4.86
C TYR A 175 -7.95 -12.44 4.91
N PRO A 176 -7.92 -11.14 5.31
CA PRO A 176 -9.11 -10.28 5.22
C PRO A 176 -9.69 -10.18 3.81
N ASP A 177 -8.84 -10.14 2.77
CA ASP A 177 -9.28 -10.03 1.37
C ASP A 177 -10.10 -11.26 0.93
N ILE A 178 -9.78 -12.42 1.47
CA ILE A 178 -10.47 -13.70 1.18
C ILE A 178 -11.81 -13.77 1.91
N ILE A 179 -11.87 -13.33 3.17
CA ILE A 179 -13.12 -13.31 3.93
C ILE A 179 -14.11 -12.35 3.26
N GLU A 180 -13.65 -11.16 2.86
CA GLU A 180 -14.48 -10.16 2.21
C GLU A 180 -14.99 -10.65 0.84
N SER A 181 -14.13 -11.24 0.01
CA SER A 181 -14.52 -11.76 -1.32
C SER A 181 -15.44 -12.98 -1.28
N GLY A 182 -15.49 -13.73 -0.17
CA GLY A 182 -16.39 -14.86 0.05
C GLY A 182 -17.87 -14.48 0.28
N THR A 183 -18.20 -13.19 0.45
CA THR A 183 -19.58 -12.73 0.68
C THR A 183 -20.23 -12.24 -0.62
N LYS A 184 -21.46 -12.70 -0.90
CA LYS A 184 -22.18 -12.46 -2.18
C LYS A 184 -22.38 -10.98 -2.56
N ASP A 185 -22.34 -10.08 -1.58
CA ASP A 185 -22.54 -8.64 -1.79
C ASP A 185 -21.23 -7.86 -2.08
N ALA A 186 -20.06 -8.44 -1.80
CA ALA A 186 -18.76 -7.79 -1.96
C ALA A 186 -18.24 -7.78 -3.42
N ALA A 187 -18.77 -8.66 -4.28
CA ALA A 187 -18.33 -8.83 -5.67
C ALA A 187 -18.47 -7.57 -6.54
N ARG A 188 -19.30 -6.59 -6.13
CA ARG A 188 -19.47 -5.31 -6.85
C ARG A 188 -18.59 -4.18 -6.34
N ILE A 189 -17.97 -4.31 -5.17
CA ILE A 189 -17.36 -3.16 -4.45
C ILE A 189 -15.83 -3.13 -4.60
N LYS A 190 -15.15 -4.25 -4.84
CA LYS A 190 -13.68 -4.29 -4.87
C LYS A 190 -13.07 -4.98 -6.09
N SER A 191 -13.36 -4.48 -7.29
CA SER A 191 -12.59 -4.82 -8.50
C SER A 191 -11.15 -4.26 -8.51
N HIS A 192 -10.72 -3.51 -7.49
CA HIS A 192 -9.48 -2.69 -7.57
C HIS A 192 -8.46 -2.89 -6.45
N HIS A 193 -8.63 -3.89 -5.57
CA HIS A 193 -7.61 -4.19 -4.57
C HIS A 193 -7.29 -5.69 -4.60
N ASN A 194 -6.16 -5.99 -5.26
CA ASN A 194 -5.41 -7.25 -5.29
C ASN A 194 -6.07 -8.49 -5.92
N VAL A 195 -7.39 -8.66 -5.94
CA VAL A 195 -8.01 -9.91 -6.44
C VAL A 195 -8.84 -9.72 -7.72
N GLY A 196 -9.32 -8.51 -8.03
CA GLY A 196 -10.32 -8.28 -9.10
C GLY A 196 -9.86 -7.54 -10.35
N GLY A 197 -8.56 -7.24 -10.48
CA GLY A 197 -8.04 -6.37 -11.54
C GLY A 197 -7.25 -7.09 -12.64
N LEU A 198 -6.96 -8.38 -12.50
CA LEU A 198 -6.23 -9.11 -13.54
C LEU A 198 -7.22 -9.46 -14.66
N PRO A 199 -6.89 -9.23 -15.94
CA PRO A 199 -7.76 -9.59 -17.05
C PRO A 199 -8.15 -11.08 -17.02
N ASP A 200 -9.38 -11.42 -17.42
CA ASP A 200 -9.86 -12.81 -17.45
C ASP A 200 -9.03 -13.71 -18.39
N ASP A 201 -8.25 -13.12 -19.30
CA ASP A 201 -7.38 -13.78 -20.26
C ASP A 201 -5.93 -13.96 -19.77
N MET A 202 -5.62 -13.60 -18.52
CA MET A 202 -4.29 -13.78 -17.96
C MET A 202 -3.97 -15.27 -17.72
N LYS A 203 -2.83 -15.73 -18.24
CA LYS A 203 -2.45 -17.16 -18.29
C LYS A 203 -1.51 -17.63 -17.17
N PHE A 204 -1.43 -16.91 -16.06
CA PHE A 204 -0.52 -17.24 -14.95
C PHE A 204 -1.24 -18.05 -13.87
N ASP A 205 -0.52 -19.02 -13.29
CA ASP A 205 -0.92 -19.68 -12.05
C ASP A 205 -0.60 -18.76 -10.84
N LEU A 206 -1.51 -18.60 -9.88
CA LEU A 206 -1.30 -17.67 -8.76
C LEU A 206 -0.50 -18.28 -7.61
N VAL A 207 0.42 -17.50 -7.03
CA VAL A 207 1.14 -17.79 -5.78
C VAL A 207 0.81 -16.71 -4.76
N GLU A 208 0.01 -17.06 -3.76
CA GLU A 208 -0.51 -16.13 -2.75
C GLU A 208 0.00 -16.54 -1.35
N PRO A 209 1.27 -16.28 -1.01
CA PRO A 209 1.89 -16.87 0.16
C PRO A 209 1.42 -16.23 1.48
N LEU A 210 0.76 -15.07 1.42
CA LEU A 210 0.28 -14.31 2.60
C LEU A 210 -1.21 -14.53 2.89
N ARG A 211 -1.89 -15.39 2.12
CA ARG A 211 -3.35 -15.60 2.15
C ARG A 211 -3.95 -15.96 3.50
N ASN A 212 -3.15 -16.46 4.43
CA ASN A 212 -3.61 -16.90 5.76
C ASN A 212 -3.19 -15.94 6.88
N LEU A 213 -2.66 -14.76 6.55
CA LEU A 213 -2.09 -13.81 7.50
C LEU A 213 -2.90 -12.53 7.61
N PHE A 214 -2.90 -11.97 8.81
CA PHE A 214 -3.35 -10.61 9.08
C PHE A 214 -2.22 -9.58 8.87
N LYS A 215 -2.59 -8.29 8.80
CA LYS A 215 -1.66 -7.21 8.44
C LYS A 215 -0.51 -7.03 9.44
N ASP A 216 -0.77 -7.23 10.72
CA ASP A 216 0.21 -7.23 11.79
C ASP A 216 1.20 -8.41 11.67
N GLU A 217 0.70 -9.60 11.35
CA GLU A 217 1.54 -10.78 11.08
C GLU A 217 2.42 -10.59 9.84
N VAL A 218 1.89 -9.98 8.78
CA VAL A 218 2.67 -9.63 7.58
C VAL A 218 3.79 -8.66 7.91
N ARG A 219 3.54 -7.67 8.79
CA ARG A 219 4.58 -6.75 9.24
C ARG A 219 5.67 -7.47 10.03
N ALA A 220 5.28 -8.29 11.00
CA ALA A 220 6.22 -9.08 11.80
C ALA A 220 7.05 -10.03 10.92
N MET A 221 6.42 -10.66 9.93
CA MET A 221 7.11 -11.48 8.92
C MET A 221 8.11 -10.66 8.11
N GLY A 222 7.76 -9.43 7.72
CA GLY A 222 8.66 -8.54 6.99
C GLY A 222 9.94 -8.22 7.77
N GLU A 223 9.81 -7.94 9.07
CA GLU A 223 10.97 -7.69 9.96
C GLU A 223 11.86 -8.95 10.05
N GLU A 224 11.26 -10.12 10.24
CA GLU A 224 11.97 -11.40 10.35
C GLU A 224 12.67 -11.79 9.03
N LEU A 225 12.11 -11.38 7.88
CA LEU A 225 12.73 -11.54 6.56
C LEU A 225 13.84 -10.49 6.29
N GLY A 226 14.05 -9.54 7.20
CA GLY A 226 15.08 -8.52 7.10
C GLY A 226 14.70 -7.31 6.24
N LEU A 227 13.41 -7.07 5.98
CA LEU A 227 12.97 -5.87 5.27
C LEU A 227 13.21 -4.63 6.14
N PRO A 228 13.61 -3.49 5.54
CA PRO A 228 13.77 -2.23 6.27
C PRO A 228 12.48 -1.81 6.98
N GLU A 229 12.63 -1.25 8.19
CA GLU A 229 11.52 -0.76 9.00
C GLU A 229 10.63 0.22 8.22
N ASP A 230 11.23 1.12 7.43
CA ASP A 230 10.53 2.12 6.62
C ASP A 230 9.64 1.53 5.50
N ILE A 231 9.86 0.26 5.12
CA ILE A 231 9.00 -0.47 4.19
C ILE A 231 7.92 -1.22 4.96
N VAL A 232 8.29 -1.90 6.04
CA VAL A 232 7.37 -2.70 6.85
C VAL A 232 6.29 -1.83 7.49
N TRP A 233 6.70 -0.73 8.12
CA TRP A 233 5.81 0.17 8.85
C TRP A 233 5.31 1.34 8.01
N ARG A 234 5.50 1.27 6.69
CA ARG A 234 4.97 2.27 5.77
C ARG A 234 3.44 2.34 5.91
N GLN A 235 2.94 3.55 6.11
CA GLN A 235 1.50 3.80 6.09
C GLN A 235 0.91 3.45 4.72
N PRO A 236 -0.28 2.84 4.66
CA PRO A 236 -0.90 2.42 3.41
C PRO A 236 -0.91 3.53 2.36
N PHE A 237 -0.69 3.14 1.10
CA PHE A 237 -0.76 4.03 -0.06
C PHE A 237 -1.80 3.48 -1.04
N PRO A 238 -2.74 4.30 -1.55
CA PRO A 238 -3.72 3.83 -2.51
C PRO A 238 -3.03 3.40 -3.82
N GLY A 239 -3.56 2.39 -4.50
CA GLY A 239 -3.04 1.94 -5.81
C GLY A 239 -2.98 3.06 -6.86
N PRO A 240 -4.01 3.92 -6.98
CA PRO A 240 -3.97 5.14 -7.79
C PRO A 240 -2.95 6.20 -7.35
N GLY A 241 -2.31 6.01 -6.20
CA GLY A 241 -1.30 6.90 -5.65
C GLY A 241 -1.81 8.33 -5.41
N LEU A 242 -0.98 9.30 -5.77
CA LEU A 242 -1.28 10.72 -5.61
C LEU A 242 -2.48 11.19 -6.46
N ALA A 243 -2.92 10.43 -7.46
CA ALA A 243 -4.01 10.86 -8.34
C ALA A 243 -5.36 11.01 -7.63
N VAL A 244 -5.61 10.23 -6.57
CA VAL A 244 -6.82 10.33 -5.71
C VAL A 244 -6.62 11.28 -4.52
N ARG A 245 -5.44 11.89 -4.42
CA ARG A 245 -5.11 12.95 -3.46
C ARG A 245 -5.05 14.33 -4.13
N ILE A 246 -5.28 14.39 -5.44
CA ILE A 246 -5.50 15.63 -6.19
C ILE A 246 -6.97 15.67 -6.55
N VAL A 247 -7.73 16.53 -5.86
CA VAL A 247 -9.16 16.70 -6.15
C VAL A 247 -9.31 17.53 -7.42
N GLY A 248 -9.76 16.88 -8.50
CA GLY A 248 -9.78 17.41 -9.87
C GLY A 248 -8.69 16.82 -10.77
N ALA A 249 -8.36 17.54 -11.86
CA ALA A 249 -7.44 17.05 -12.89
C ALA A 249 -5.99 16.88 -12.37
N VAL A 250 -5.36 15.77 -12.74
CA VAL A 250 -3.97 15.44 -12.41
C VAL A 250 -3.05 16.04 -13.47
N THR A 251 -2.09 16.87 -13.06
CA THR A 251 -1.08 17.47 -13.95
C THR A 251 0.31 17.31 -13.35
N PRO A 252 1.40 17.38 -14.16
CA PRO A 252 2.76 17.32 -13.63
C PRO A 252 3.05 18.36 -12.56
N GLU A 253 2.57 19.60 -12.77
CA GLU A 253 2.70 20.70 -11.79
C GLU A 253 2.01 20.36 -10.45
N ARG A 254 0.76 19.89 -10.50
CA ARG A 254 -0.01 19.55 -9.30
C ARG A 254 0.56 18.35 -8.57
N LEU A 255 1.07 17.36 -9.29
CA LEU A 255 1.76 16.21 -8.70
C LEU A 255 3.01 16.66 -7.95
N GLU A 256 3.81 17.57 -8.51
CA GLU A 256 5.03 18.02 -7.86
C GLU A 256 4.75 18.87 -6.61
N ILE A 257 3.74 19.74 -6.67
CA ILE A 257 3.24 20.49 -5.51
C ILE A 257 2.81 19.52 -4.40
N LEU A 258 1.95 18.56 -4.74
CA LEU A 258 1.42 17.60 -3.77
C LEU A 258 2.53 16.71 -3.19
N ARG A 259 3.46 16.22 -4.03
CA ARG A 259 4.58 15.39 -3.62
C ARG A 259 5.49 16.11 -2.63
N SER A 260 5.78 17.38 -2.89
CA SER A 260 6.57 18.22 -1.99
C SER A 260 5.85 18.47 -0.66
N ALA A 261 4.55 18.77 -0.69
CA ALA A 261 3.76 18.97 0.52
C ALA A 261 3.62 17.68 1.35
N ASP A 262 3.37 16.54 0.71
CA ASP A 262 3.25 15.22 1.36
C ASP A 262 4.57 14.81 2.02
N ALA A 263 5.71 15.09 1.38
CA ALA A 263 7.03 14.84 1.96
C ALA A 263 7.23 15.58 3.30
N ILE A 264 6.81 16.85 3.38
CA ILE A 264 6.85 17.64 4.62
C ILE A 264 5.90 17.04 5.68
N VAL A 265 4.69 16.62 5.28
CA VAL A 265 3.74 15.97 6.19
C VAL A 265 4.35 14.71 6.81
N VAL A 266 4.88 13.81 5.98
CA VAL A 266 5.49 12.56 6.44
C VAL A 266 6.70 12.83 7.34
N GLU A 267 7.55 13.79 6.97
CA GLU A 267 8.74 14.15 7.74
C GLU A 267 8.38 14.67 9.15
N GLU A 268 7.47 15.64 9.25
CA GLU A 268 7.09 16.24 10.53
C GLU A 268 6.31 15.26 11.42
N ILE A 269 5.50 14.37 10.83
CA ILE A 269 4.80 13.31 11.56
C ILE A 269 5.79 12.29 12.15
N ARG A 270 6.84 11.93 11.39
CA ARG A 270 7.93 11.08 11.89
C ARG A 270 8.73 11.77 12.99
N ARG A 271 9.10 13.04 12.80
CA ARG A 271 9.80 13.86 13.83
C ARG A 271 9.00 13.97 15.12
N ALA A 272 7.68 13.99 15.03
CA ALA A 272 6.77 14.01 16.19
C ALA A 272 6.60 12.64 16.86
N GLY A 273 7.16 11.56 16.31
CA GLY A 273 6.99 10.20 16.85
C GLY A 273 5.62 9.58 16.59
N LEU A 274 4.77 10.20 15.75
CA LEU A 274 3.38 9.79 15.53
C LEU A 274 3.21 8.81 14.36
N HIS A 275 4.28 8.51 13.61
CA HIS A 275 4.18 7.72 12.37
C HIS A 275 3.57 6.33 12.56
N ARG A 276 3.94 5.64 13.65
CA ARG A 276 3.41 4.31 14.00
C ARG A 276 2.05 4.36 14.68
N GLU A 277 1.70 5.47 15.33
CA GLU A 277 0.43 5.65 16.03
C GLU A 277 -0.71 5.96 15.05
N LEU A 278 -0.41 6.73 14.00
CA LEU A 278 -1.37 7.09 12.98
C LEU A 278 -1.53 5.97 11.97
N TRP A 279 -2.79 5.70 11.59
CA TRP A 279 -3.08 4.76 10.52
C TRP A 279 -2.56 5.29 9.18
N GLN A 280 -2.91 6.54 8.86
CA GLN A 280 -2.43 7.28 7.71
C GLN A 280 -2.34 8.78 8.02
N ALA A 281 -1.31 9.43 7.50
CA ALA A 281 -1.15 10.87 7.46
C ALA A 281 -0.58 11.30 6.10
N PHE A 282 -1.24 12.23 5.41
CA PHE A 282 -0.87 12.65 4.06
C PHE A 282 -1.40 14.04 3.71
N ALA A 283 -0.86 14.61 2.64
CA ALA A 283 -1.39 15.81 2.02
C ALA A 283 -2.43 15.48 0.93
N VAL A 284 -3.39 16.40 0.74
CA VAL A 284 -4.36 16.43 -0.37
C VAL A 284 -4.29 17.81 -1.01
N LEU A 285 -4.27 17.86 -2.33
CA LEU A 285 -4.24 19.11 -3.10
C LEU A 285 -5.60 19.35 -3.75
N LEU A 286 -6.19 20.53 -3.52
CA LEU A 286 -7.40 20.91 -4.24
C LEU A 286 -7.03 21.66 -5.53
N ALA A 287 -7.65 21.29 -6.66
CA ALA A 287 -7.53 22.00 -7.94
C ALA A 287 -8.26 23.36 -7.96
N VAL A 288 -8.35 24.04 -6.83
CA VAL A 288 -8.84 25.42 -6.68
C VAL A 288 -7.70 26.33 -6.26
N ARG A 289 -7.87 27.64 -6.44
CA ARG A 289 -6.90 28.64 -5.98
C ARG A 289 -7.49 29.52 -4.89
N SER A 290 -6.63 29.97 -4.00
CA SER A 290 -6.98 30.84 -2.88
C SER A 290 -6.11 32.09 -2.90
N VAL A 291 -6.69 33.20 -2.44
CA VAL A 291 -5.96 34.45 -2.23
C VAL A 291 -5.12 34.36 -0.96
N GLY A 292 -3.91 34.88 -1.03
CA GLY A 292 -3.01 35.02 0.10
C GLY A 292 -2.17 36.28 -0.02
N VAL A 293 -1.40 36.55 1.03
CA VAL A 293 -0.34 37.57 1.03
C VAL A 293 0.91 36.85 1.51
N MET A 294 1.96 36.85 0.70
CA MET A 294 3.25 36.26 1.05
C MET A 294 4.32 37.31 0.76
N GLY A 295 5.06 37.73 1.79
CA GLY A 295 5.80 38.99 1.75
C GLY A 295 4.84 40.19 1.64
N ASP A 296 5.15 41.13 0.74
CA ASP A 296 4.32 42.32 0.49
C ASP A 296 3.46 42.21 -0.79
N GLU A 297 3.39 41.01 -1.41
CA GLU A 297 2.66 40.78 -2.65
C GLU A 297 1.43 39.88 -2.47
N ARG A 298 0.40 40.15 -3.27
CA ARG A 298 -0.81 39.31 -3.33
C ARG A 298 -0.51 38.05 -4.13
N THR A 299 -0.86 36.90 -3.55
CA THR A 299 -0.66 35.60 -4.19
C THR A 299 -1.99 34.92 -4.51
N TYR A 300 -1.98 34.09 -5.55
CA TYR A 300 -3.12 33.25 -5.95
C TYR A 300 -2.64 31.83 -6.25
N ALA A 301 -2.66 30.99 -5.22
CA ALA A 301 -2.01 29.68 -5.19
C ALA A 301 -2.95 28.60 -4.64
N HIS A 302 -2.51 27.34 -4.59
CA HIS A 302 -3.34 26.22 -4.16
C HIS A 302 -3.42 26.11 -2.63
N PRO A 303 -4.59 25.74 -2.07
CA PRO A 303 -4.67 25.25 -0.70
C PRO A 303 -4.28 23.76 -0.65
N VAL A 304 -3.55 23.38 0.40
CA VAL A 304 -3.26 21.99 0.76
C VAL A 304 -4.05 21.60 2.00
N ILE A 305 -4.55 20.37 2.03
CA ILE A 305 -5.26 19.79 3.16
C ILE A 305 -4.38 18.70 3.76
N ILE A 306 -4.18 18.75 5.07
CA ILE A 306 -3.56 17.69 5.84
C ILE A 306 -4.68 16.75 6.28
N ARG A 307 -4.52 15.46 5.96
CA ARG A 307 -5.40 14.39 6.42
C ARG A 307 -4.58 13.48 7.33
N ALA A 308 -5.05 13.29 8.56
CA ALA A 308 -4.46 12.35 9.51
C ALA A 308 -5.56 11.61 10.26
N VAL A 309 -5.48 10.28 10.30
CA VAL A 309 -6.52 9.43 10.89
C VAL A 309 -5.93 8.35 11.80
N GLN A 310 -6.72 7.97 12.80
CA GLN A 310 -6.49 6.79 13.65
C GLN A 310 -7.61 5.78 13.39
N SER A 311 -7.23 4.51 13.30
CA SER A 311 -8.14 3.42 13.01
C SER A 311 -7.51 2.09 13.43
N ASP A 312 -8.36 1.15 13.87
CA ASP A 312 -7.95 -0.22 14.17
C ASP A 312 -8.11 -1.15 12.96
N ASP A 313 -9.09 -0.89 12.08
CA ASP A 313 -9.51 -1.80 11.00
C ASP A 313 -9.76 -1.12 9.63
N ALA A 314 -9.54 0.20 9.53
CA ALA A 314 -9.92 1.07 8.41
C ALA A 314 -11.41 1.07 8.01
N MET A 315 -12.29 0.30 8.65
CA MET A 315 -13.74 0.33 8.43
C MET A 315 -14.35 1.56 9.09
N THR A 316 -13.87 1.90 10.29
CA THR A 316 -14.15 3.17 10.97
C THR A 316 -12.85 3.89 11.28
N ALA A 317 -12.82 5.22 11.16
CA ALA A 317 -11.61 5.99 11.45
C ALA A 317 -11.97 7.35 12.03
N ASP A 318 -11.29 7.73 13.12
CA ASP A 318 -11.39 9.08 13.66
C ASP A 318 -10.27 9.95 13.10
N TRP A 319 -10.51 11.25 12.96
CA TRP A 319 -9.44 12.17 12.62
C TRP A 319 -8.48 12.31 13.81
N ALA A 320 -7.19 12.42 13.53
CA ALA A 320 -6.17 12.48 14.56
C ALA A 320 -6.07 13.88 15.16
N ARG A 321 -6.13 13.98 16.49
CA ARG A 321 -5.98 15.23 17.26
C ARG A 321 -4.50 15.61 17.36
N LEU A 322 -3.91 15.99 16.23
CA LEU A 322 -2.50 16.37 16.16
C LEU A 322 -2.20 17.57 17.08
N PRO A 323 -1.05 17.58 17.78
CA PRO A 323 -0.66 18.72 18.61
C PRO A 323 -0.64 20.03 17.82
N TYR A 324 -1.13 21.13 18.41
CA TYR A 324 -1.19 22.42 17.72
C TYR A 324 0.18 22.91 17.25
N ASP A 325 1.23 22.70 18.03
CA ASP A 325 2.61 23.05 17.64
C ASP A 325 3.07 22.27 16.40
N LEU A 326 2.61 21.02 16.22
CA LEU A 326 2.90 20.24 15.02
C LEU A 326 2.14 20.80 13.81
N LEU A 327 0.87 21.17 13.98
CA LEU A 327 0.06 21.79 12.92
C LEU A 327 0.64 23.13 12.47
N GLU A 328 1.15 23.94 13.40
CA GLU A 328 1.83 25.20 13.09
C GLU A 328 3.10 24.97 12.27
N ARG A 329 3.95 24.00 12.64
CA ARG A 329 5.15 23.64 11.87
C ARG A 329 4.80 23.13 10.48
N LEU A 330 3.83 22.23 10.37
CA LEU A 330 3.35 21.71 9.09
C LEU A 330 2.87 22.86 8.19
N SER A 331 2.01 23.74 8.69
CA SER A 331 1.51 24.89 7.92
C SER A 331 2.64 25.82 7.49
N SER A 332 3.56 26.13 8.40
CA SER A 332 4.64 27.08 8.13
C SER A 332 5.61 26.56 7.08
N ARG A 333 6.04 25.29 7.22
CA ARG A 333 6.94 24.64 6.28
C ARG A 333 6.30 24.47 4.90
N ILE A 334 5.06 23.97 4.83
CA ILE A 334 4.38 23.77 3.54
C ILE A 334 4.24 25.11 2.79
N ILE A 335 3.86 26.20 3.46
CA ILE A 335 3.70 27.51 2.81
C ILE A 335 5.06 28.11 2.41
N ALA A 336 6.11 27.92 3.22
CA ALA A 336 7.43 28.50 2.96
C ALA A 336 8.24 27.73 1.92
N GLU A 337 8.13 26.39 1.91
CA GLU A 337 9.01 25.50 1.16
C GLU A 337 8.39 24.99 -0.15
N VAL A 338 7.05 25.02 -0.30
CA VAL A 338 6.36 24.47 -1.49
C VAL A 338 5.85 25.60 -2.40
N PRO A 339 6.52 25.86 -3.54
CA PRO A 339 6.04 26.83 -4.51
C PRO A 339 4.63 26.49 -5.00
N GLY A 340 3.76 27.49 -5.08
CA GLY A 340 2.38 27.27 -5.53
C GLY A 340 1.39 26.88 -4.43
N VAL A 341 1.82 26.88 -3.16
CA VAL A 341 0.92 26.74 -1.99
C VAL A 341 0.91 28.03 -1.18
N ASN A 342 -0.26 28.44 -0.70
CA ASN A 342 -0.38 29.64 0.16
C ASN A 342 -1.37 29.48 1.32
N ARG A 343 -1.89 28.27 1.50
CA ARG A 343 -2.88 27.97 2.54
C ARG A 343 -2.82 26.50 2.90
N VAL A 344 -2.97 26.22 4.19
CA VAL A 344 -3.04 24.87 4.72
C VAL A 344 -4.30 24.74 5.58
N ALA A 345 -4.98 23.60 5.49
CA ALA A 345 -6.11 23.24 6.33
C ALA A 345 -5.93 21.82 6.89
N LEU A 346 -6.62 21.50 7.99
CA LEU A 346 -6.69 20.16 8.56
C LEU A 346 -8.09 19.59 8.32
N ASP A 347 -8.18 18.36 7.82
CA ASP A 347 -9.46 17.65 7.71
C ASP A 347 -9.82 16.97 9.03
N ILE A 348 -10.86 17.50 9.69
CA ILE A 348 -11.40 17.05 10.97
C ILE A 348 -12.66 16.18 10.82
N THR A 349 -12.86 15.56 9.66
CA THR A 349 -14.04 14.72 9.36
C THR A 349 -13.74 13.25 9.66
N SER A 350 -14.48 12.63 10.58
CA SER A 350 -14.37 11.18 10.84
C SER A 350 -15.01 10.35 9.72
N LYS A 351 -14.66 9.07 9.64
CA LYS A 351 -15.30 8.05 8.82
C LYS A 351 -16.20 7.19 9.72
N PRO A 352 -17.54 7.25 9.60
CA PRO A 352 -18.37 8.16 8.76
C PRO A 352 -18.52 9.59 9.36
N PRO A 353 -19.01 10.60 8.59
CA PRO A 353 -19.61 10.52 7.25
C PRO A 353 -18.60 10.61 6.09
N GLY A 354 -17.35 11.01 6.37
CA GLY A 354 -16.32 11.08 5.34
C GLY A 354 -15.70 9.72 5.02
N THR A 355 -14.71 9.74 4.14
CA THR A 355 -13.78 8.64 3.87
C THR A 355 -12.37 9.02 4.32
N ILE A 356 -11.42 8.07 4.29
CA ILE A 356 -10.03 8.40 4.64
C ILE A 356 -9.40 9.23 3.51
N GLU A 357 -9.42 8.72 2.29
CA GLU A 357 -9.04 9.45 1.07
C GLU A 357 -10.19 10.40 0.64
N TRP A 358 -9.85 11.44 -0.13
CA TRP A 358 -10.81 12.45 -0.60
C TRP A 358 -11.52 12.07 -1.92
N GLU A 359 -11.01 11.07 -2.63
CA GLU A 359 -11.52 10.51 -3.90
C GLU A 359 -11.25 9.00 -4.00
#